data_AF-A0A2B8B3E5-F1
#
_entry.id   AF-A0A2B8B3E5-F1
#
_cell.length_a   1.000
_cell.length_b   1.000
_cell.length_c   1.000
_cell.angle_alpha   90.00
_cell.angle_beta   90.00
_cell.angle_gamma   90.00
#
_symmetry.space_group_name_H-M   'P 1'
#
loop_
_entity.id
_entity.type
_entity.pdbx_description
1 polymer ?
#
loop_
_entity_poly.entity_id
_entity_poly.type
_entity_poly.pdbx_seq_one_letter_code
_entity_poly.pdbx_strand_id
1 'polypeptide(L)' 'MTSRYVVVHQTRTHEPTDYELKLAGVLEEVYSTFGHELADVVRGLNRSSVYPPDGNAWTEQSFRAEIKRLGA' A
#
# COMPACT_ATOMS: atom_id res chain seq x y z
N MET A 1 9.80 -20.18 23.97
CA MET A 1 9.54 -19.96 22.52
C MET A 1 10.69 -19.15 21.97
N THR A 2 11.54 -19.75 21.14
CA THR A 2 12.71 -19.07 20.56
C THR A 2 12.22 -18.12 19.47
N SER A 3 12.14 -16.83 19.79
CA SER A 3 11.87 -15.78 18.79
C SER A 3 13.04 -15.80 17.79
N ARG A 4 12.75 -16.12 16.52
CA ARG A 4 13.72 -15.94 15.44
C ARG A 4 13.93 -14.44 15.28
N TYR A 5 15.15 -13.97 15.47
CA TYR A 5 15.49 -12.56 15.30
C TYR A 5 15.26 -12.16 13.84
N VAL A 6 14.21 -11.39 13.58
CA VAL A 6 13.93 -10.76 12.29
C VAL A 6 14.58 -9.38 12.31
N VAL A 7 15.57 -9.17 11.46
CA VAL A 7 16.05 -7.81 11.15
C VAL A 7 15.00 -7.18 10.24
N VAL A 8 14.29 -6.18 10.76
CA VAL A 8 13.30 -5.43 9.99
C VAL A 8 14.05 -4.46 9.07
N HIS A 9 14.15 -4.78 7.79
CA HIS A 9 14.70 -3.90 6.76
C HIS A 9 13.62 -2.93 6.24
N GLN A 10 13.11 -2.05 7.11
CA GLN A 10 12.11 -1.05 6.74
C GLN A 10 12.59 0.36 7.10
N THR A 11 12.25 1.35 6.27
CA THR A 11 12.54 2.77 6.50
C THR A 11 11.47 3.47 7.35
N ARG A 12 10.47 2.74 7.84
CA ARG A 12 9.35 3.32 8.60
C ARG A 12 9.83 4.02 9.87
N THR A 13 9.28 5.21 10.12
CA THR A 13 9.56 6.02 11.31
C THR A 13 8.53 5.81 12.44
N HIS A 14 7.44 5.09 12.18
CA HIS A 14 6.37 4.80 13.13
C HIS A 14 5.75 3.40 12.94
N GLU A 15 4.86 3.02 13.85
CA GLU A 15 4.01 1.82 13.69
C GLU A 15 2.96 2.03 12.60
N PRO A 16 2.65 1.02 11.77
CA PRO A 16 1.70 1.20 10.69
C PRO A 16 0.33 1.64 11.22
N THR A 17 -0.26 2.63 10.56
CA THR A 17 -1.64 3.03 10.86
C THR A 17 -2.63 2.01 10.31
N ASP A 18 -3.87 2.04 10.79
CA ASP A 18 -4.96 1.22 10.23
C ASP A 18 -5.15 1.43 8.73
N TYR A 19 -4.89 2.66 8.25
CA TYR A 19 -4.92 3.01 6.84
C TYR A 19 -3.81 2.28 6.07
N GLU A 20 -2.58 2.34 6.55
CA GLU A 20 -1.42 1.68 5.92
C GLU A 20 -1.56 0.16 5.90
N LEU A 21 -2.09 -0.45 6.96
CA LEU A 21 -2.38 -1.89 7.01
C LEU A 21 -3.43 -2.28 5.97
N LYS A 22 -4.51 -1.50 5.84
CA LYS A 22 -5.55 -1.75 4.82
C LYS A 22 -5.00 -1.57 3.41
N LEU A 23 -4.23 -0.51 3.17
CA LEU A 23 -3.59 -0.26 1.89
C LEU A 23 -2.65 -1.42 1.51
N ALA A 24 -1.83 -1.90 2.44
CA ALA A 24 -0.95 -3.05 2.23
C ALA A 24 -1.74 -4.31 1.86
N GLY A 25 -2.81 -4.65 2.60
CA GLY A 25 -3.63 -5.81 2.31
C GLY A 25 -4.29 -5.77 0.92
N VAL A 26 -4.79 -4.59 0.50
CA VAL A 26 -5.33 -4.43 -0.87
C VAL A 26 -4.22 -4.58 -1.91
N LEU A 27 -3.02 -4.02 -1.68
CA LEU A 27 -1.91 -4.18 -2.62
C LEU A 27 -1.47 -5.65 -2.77
N GLU A 28 -1.45 -6.41 -1.67
CA GLU A 28 -1.20 -7.86 -1.72
C GLU A 28 -2.23 -8.60 -2.58
N GLU A 29 -3.52 -8.28 -2.43
CA GLU A 29 -4.60 -8.83 -3.26
C GLU A 29 -4.43 -8.45 -4.74
N VAL A 30 -4.09 -7.18 -5.01
CA VAL A 30 -3.86 -6.67 -6.36
C VAL A 30 -2.76 -7.45 -7.05
N TYR A 31 -1.59 -7.56 -6.43
CA TYR A 31 -0.46 -8.27 -7.02
C TYR A 31 -0.71 -9.78 -7.16
N SER A 32 -1.63 -10.33 -6.38
CA SER A 32 -2.00 -11.75 -6.49
C SER A 32 -3.03 -12.02 -7.59
N THR A 33 -3.86 -11.04 -7.95
CA THR A 33 -5.07 -11.30 -8.78
C THR A 33 -5.20 -10.40 -10.02
N PHE A 34 -4.75 -9.16 -9.98
CA PHE A 34 -4.95 -8.18 -11.04
C PHE A 34 -3.73 -8.05 -11.97
N GLY A 35 -2.53 -7.92 -11.40
CA GLY A 35 -1.32 -7.74 -12.18
C GLY A 35 -0.22 -6.98 -11.42
N HIS A 36 0.90 -6.77 -12.11
CA HIS A 36 2.11 -6.16 -11.53
C HIS A 36 2.45 -4.78 -12.10
N GLU A 37 1.67 -4.29 -13.06
CA GLU A 37 1.85 -2.97 -13.62
C GLU A 37 1.11 -1.90 -12.80
N LEU A 38 1.60 -0.66 -12.82
CA LEU A 38 1.01 0.43 -12.06
C LEU A 38 -0.48 0.67 -12.43
N ALA A 39 -0.84 0.48 -13.69
CA ALA A 39 -2.22 0.60 -14.16
C ALA A 39 -3.13 -0.49 -13.56
N ASP A 40 -2.60 -1.69 -13.27
CA ASP A 40 -3.35 -2.76 -12.61
C ASP A 40 -3.54 -2.44 -11.12
N VAL A 41 -2.53 -1.86 -10.48
CA VAL A 41 -2.61 -1.36 -9.10
C VAL A 41 -3.70 -0.32 -8.94
N VAL A 42 -3.70 0.71 -9.79
CA VAL A 42 -4.72 1.77 -9.74
C VAL A 42 -6.11 1.20 -10.01
N ARG A 43 -6.25 0.25 -10.94
CA ARG A 43 -7.52 -0.41 -11.24
C ARG A 43 -8.04 -1.21 -10.04
N GLY A 44 -7.16 -1.96 -9.38
CA GLY A 44 -7.49 -2.76 -8.21
C GLY A 44 -7.86 -1.90 -7.00
N LEU A 45 -7.08 -0.86 -6.71
CA LEU A 45 -7.37 0.08 -5.64
C LEU A 45 -8.73 0.77 -5.82
N ASN A 46 -9.07 1.20 -7.04
CA ASN A 46 -10.38 1.80 -7.34
C ASN A 46 -11.57 0.83 -7.28
N ARG A 47 -11.32 -0.48 -7.20
CA ARG A 47 -12.35 -1.50 -6.92
C ARG A 47 -12.44 -1.87 -5.43
N SER A 48 -11.48 -1.41 -4.63
CA SER A 48 -11.44 -1.64 -3.19
C SER A 48 -12.20 -0.57 -2.42
N SER A 49 -12.24 -0.71 -1.09
CA SER A 49 -12.78 0.30 -0.16
C SER A 49 -11.70 1.25 0.40
N VAL A 50 -10.47 1.21 -0.12
CA VAL A 50 -9.36 2.06 0.31
C VAL A 50 -9.22 3.24 -0.64
N TYR A 51 -9.38 4.45 -0.09
CA TYR A 51 -9.28 5.70 -0.83
C TYR A 51 -7.94 6.39 -0.56
N PRO A 52 -7.46 7.25 -1.48
CA PRO A 52 -6.36 8.15 -1.18
C PRO A 52 -6.76 9.13 -0.07
N PRO A 53 -5.78 9.76 0.62
CA PRO A 53 -6.06 10.70 1.71
C PRO A 53 -6.93 11.90 1.31
N ASP A 54 -6.95 12.25 0.03
CA ASP A 54 -7.77 13.34 -0.52
C ASP A 54 -9.23 12.92 -0.83
N GLY A 55 -9.56 11.63 -0.68
CA GLY A 55 -10.90 11.07 -0.90
C GLY A 55 -11.31 10.92 -2.36
N ASN A 56 -10.45 11.26 -3.33
CA ASN A 56 -10.74 11.12 -4.75
C ASN A 56 -10.51 9.67 -5.23
N ALA A 57 -10.79 9.40 -6.51
CA ALA A 57 -10.36 8.14 -7.11
C ALA A 57 -8.83 8.07 -7.20
N TRP A 58 -8.28 6.85 -7.11
CA TRP A 58 -6.85 6.63 -7.34
C TRP A 58 -6.48 6.94 -8.78
N THR A 59 -5.36 7.63 -8.95
CA THR A 59 -4.65 7.83 -10.21
C THR A 59 -3.24 7.31 -10.04
N GLU A 60 -2.51 7.08 -11.14
CA GLU A 60 -1.09 6.73 -11.06
C GLU A 60 -0.27 7.79 -10.31
N GLN A 61 -0.63 9.06 -10.49
CA GLN A 61 0.05 10.17 -9.83
C GLN A 61 -0.22 10.20 -8.33
N SER A 62 -1.49 10.07 -7.91
CA SER A 62 -1.83 10.08 -6.47
C SER A 62 -1.27 8.84 -5.77
N PHE A 63 -1.25 7.67 -6.42
CA PHE A 63 -0.59 6.49 -5.89
C PHE A 63 0.92 6.71 -5.67
N ARG A 64 1.64 7.21 -6.68
CA ARG A 64 3.09 7.48 -6.55
C ARG A 64 3.37 8.51 -5.45
N ALA A 65 2.55 9.55 -5.37
CA ALA A 65 2.68 10.56 -4.32
C ALA A 65 2.50 9.95 -2.93
N GLU A 66 1.53 9.05 -2.76
CA GLU A 66 1.28 8.40 -1.48
C GLU A 66 2.39 7.42 -1.11
N ILE A 67 2.85 6.57 -2.03
CA ILE A 67 3.99 5.67 -1.76
C ILE A 67 5.26 6.47 -1.43
N LYS A 68 5.49 7.60 -2.09
CA LYS A 68 6.59 8.51 -1.74
C LYS A 68 6.44 9.09 -0.33
N ARG A 69 5.23 9.49 0.07
CA ARG A 69 4.94 10.01 1.42
C ARG A 69 5.18 8.95 2.49
N LEU A 70 4.76 7.71 2.23
CA LEU A 70 4.87 6.57 3.15
C LEU A 70 6.29 5.98 3.22
N GLY A 71 7.06 6.11 2.14
CA GLY A 71 8.45 5.63 2.09
C GLY A 71 9.49 6.61 2.64
N ALA A 72 9.07 7.81 3.05
CA ALA A 72 9.92 8.89 3.58
C ALA A 72 10.28 8.72 5.06
#